data_AF-A0A835R2X9-F1
#
_entry.id   AF-A0A835R2X9-F1
#
_cell.length_a   1.000
_cell.length_b   1.000
_cell.length_c   1.000
_cell.angle_alpha   90.00
_cell.angle_beta   90.00
_cell.angle_gamma   90.00
#
_symmetry.space_group_name_H-M   'P 1'
#
loop_
_entity.id
_entity.type
_entity.pdbx_description
1 polymer ?
#
loop_
_entity_poly.entity_id
_entity_poly.type
_entity_poly.pdbx_seq_one_letter_code
_entity_poly.pdbx_strand_id
1 'polypeptide(L)'
;MAPGSQLEAVKAAKVLMVGAGGIGCELLKTLALSGFEDIHIIDMDTIEVSNLNRQFLFRQSHVGQSKAKVARDAVLKFRPHISVKAYHANVKNPDFNMEFFKQFSVVLNGLDNLDARRHVNRLCLAAEVPLIESGTTGFLGQVTVHVKGKTECYECQPKPTPSHILYAPSLTLPQRELRCVNFVSCYPIIKEVVHKIPTVP
;
A
#
# COMPACT_ATOMS: atom_id res chain seq x y z
N MET A 1 -11.50 -19.71 -9.83
CA MET A 1 -12.14 -19.52 -8.51
C MET A 1 -11.19 -20.07 -7.46
N ALA A 2 -10.93 -19.34 -6.37
CA ALA A 2 -10.10 -19.88 -5.28
C ALA A 2 -10.88 -21.02 -4.58
N PRO A 3 -10.27 -22.17 -4.26
CA PRO A 3 -10.94 -23.24 -3.52
C PRO A 3 -11.52 -22.70 -2.20
N GLY A 4 -12.65 -23.24 -1.73
CA GLY A 4 -13.47 -22.65 -0.66
C GLY A 4 -12.70 -22.25 0.61
N SER A 5 -11.65 -22.98 0.99
CA SER A 5 -10.77 -22.65 2.12
C SER A 5 -9.96 -21.36 1.95
N GLN A 6 -9.58 -21.02 0.72
CA GLN A 6 -8.82 -19.79 0.43
C GLN A 6 -9.68 -18.54 0.50
N LEU A 7 -10.97 -18.63 0.15
CA LEU A 7 -11.88 -17.49 0.23
C LEU A 7 -12.16 -17.10 1.69
N GLU A 8 -12.37 -18.09 2.56
CA GLU A 8 -12.59 -17.84 3.98
C GLU A 8 -11.37 -17.20 4.67
N ALA A 9 -10.16 -17.65 4.33
CA ALA A 9 -8.93 -17.01 4.80
C ALA A 9 -8.82 -15.55 4.34
N VAL A 10 -9.19 -15.26 3.09
CA VAL A 10 -9.18 -13.89 2.54
C VAL A 10 -10.21 -12.98 3.23
N LYS A 11 -11.41 -13.49 3.53
CA LYS A 11 -12.43 -12.72 4.25
C LYS A 11 -12.05 -12.44 5.69
N ALA A 12 -11.47 -13.43 6.38
CA ALA A 12 -11.02 -13.30 7.76
C ALA A 12 -9.75 -12.45 7.91
N ALA A 13 -8.98 -12.25 6.84
CA ALA A 13 -7.73 -11.51 6.88
C ALA A 13 -7.97 -10.01 7.10
N LYS A 14 -7.27 -9.47 8.10
CA LYS A 14 -7.24 -8.04 8.39
C LYS A 14 -6.04 -7.40 7.71
N VAL A 15 -6.28 -6.43 6.83
CA VAL A 15 -5.23 -5.83 5.99
C VAL A 15 -4.98 -4.37 6.38
N LEU A 16 -3.71 -4.00 6.52
CA LEU A 16 -3.31 -2.59 6.68
C LEU A 16 -2.71 -2.06 5.38
N MET A 17 -3.32 -1.03 4.81
CA MET A 17 -2.80 -0.25 3.69
C MET A 17 -2.14 1.03 4.21
N VAL A 18 -0.82 1.15 4.04
CA VAL A 18 -0.07 2.35 4.40
C VAL A 18 0.22 3.16 3.14
N GLY A 19 -0.47 4.30 3.03
CA GLY A 19 -0.51 5.17 1.85
C GLY A 19 -1.73 4.92 0.98
N ALA A 20 -2.49 5.98 0.68
CA ALA A 20 -3.66 6.03 -0.19
C ALA A 20 -3.37 6.82 -1.48
N GLY A 21 -2.09 6.88 -1.90
CA GLY A 21 -1.66 7.45 -3.17
C GLY A 21 -2.04 6.60 -4.39
N GLY A 22 -1.25 6.69 -5.48
CA GLY A 22 -1.55 5.97 -6.73
C GLY A 22 -1.61 4.45 -6.54
N ILE A 23 -0.56 3.89 -5.94
CA ILE A 23 -0.50 2.46 -5.59
C ILE A 23 -1.63 2.09 -4.61
N GLY A 24 -1.82 2.90 -3.56
CA GLY A 24 -2.86 2.67 -2.56
C GLY A 24 -4.26 2.59 -3.15
N CYS A 25 -4.63 3.51 -4.05
CA CYS A 25 -5.92 3.50 -4.73
C CYS A 25 -6.17 2.19 -5.51
N GLU A 26 -5.16 1.73 -6.25
CA GLU A 26 -5.23 0.51 -7.04
C GLU A 26 -5.29 -0.75 -6.16
N LEU A 27 -4.50 -0.80 -5.08
CA LEU A 27 -4.54 -1.90 -4.12
C LEU A 27 -5.87 -1.95 -3.38
N LEU A 28 -6.42 -0.82 -2.94
CA LEU A 28 -7.72 -0.77 -2.25
C LEU A 28 -8.86 -1.30 -3.10
N LYS A 29 -8.94 -0.89 -4.38
CA LYS A 29 -9.87 -1.47 -5.35
C LYS A 29 -9.66 -2.98 -5.46
N THR A 30 -8.41 -3.41 -5.62
CA THR A 30 -8.07 -4.81 -5.83
C THR A 30 -8.46 -5.67 -4.62
N LEU A 31 -8.15 -5.23 -3.40
CA LEU A 31 -8.51 -5.91 -2.16
C LEU A 31 -10.03 -6.04 -2.02
N ALA A 32 -10.75 -4.92 -2.16
CA ALA A 32 -12.20 -4.88 -1.99
C ALA A 32 -12.95 -5.76 -3.02
N LEU A 33 -12.46 -5.82 -4.27
CA LEU A 33 -13.03 -6.68 -5.31
C LEU A 33 -12.58 -8.15 -5.20
N SER A 34 -11.60 -8.45 -4.34
CA SER A 34 -11.04 -9.79 -4.19
C SER A 34 -11.53 -10.57 -2.99
N GLY A 35 -12.45 -9.99 -2.22
CA GLY A 35 -13.08 -10.64 -1.07
C GLY A 35 -12.45 -10.31 0.28
N PHE A 36 -11.50 -9.36 0.36
CA PHE A 36 -11.05 -8.84 1.65
C PHE A 36 -12.15 -7.99 2.26
N GLU A 37 -12.45 -8.24 3.54
CA GLU A 37 -13.58 -7.61 4.23
C GLU A 37 -13.16 -6.65 5.35
N ASP A 38 -11.94 -6.73 5.91
CA ASP A 38 -11.46 -5.80 6.93
C ASP A 38 -10.15 -5.09 6.49
N ILE A 39 -10.29 -3.82 6.11
CA ILE A 39 -9.20 -3.00 5.56
C ILE A 39 -9.00 -1.74 6.38
N HIS A 40 -7.80 -1.52 6.87
CA HIS A 40 -7.39 -0.28 7.52
C HIS A 40 -6.51 0.54 6.58
N ILE A 41 -6.69 1.86 6.55
CA ILE A 41 -5.97 2.79 5.67
C ILE A 41 -5.30 3.87 6.51
N ILE A 42 -3.98 4.04 6.39
CA ILE A 42 -3.25 5.17 6.99
C ILE A 42 -2.70 6.04 5.86
N ASP A 43 -3.04 7.32 5.87
CA ASP A 43 -2.44 8.33 4.99
C ASP A 43 -2.48 9.69 5.69
N MET A 44 -1.38 10.46 5.63
CA MET A 44 -1.28 11.75 6.31
C MET A 44 -1.69 12.94 5.41
N ASP A 45 -1.77 12.72 4.11
CA ASP A 45 -1.93 13.79 3.13
C ASP A 45 -3.40 14.13 2.90
N THR A 46 -3.59 15.33 2.37
CA THR A 46 -4.82 15.77 1.72
C THR A 46 -4.71 15.63 0.21
N ILE A 47 -5.87 15.57 -0.46
CA ILE A 47 -5.96 15.42 -1.90
C ILE A 47 -5.60 16.74 -2.60
N GLU A 48 -4.72 16.65 -3.60
CA GLU A 48 -4.37 17.76 -4.48
C GLU A 48 -4.85 17.52 -5.91
N VAL A 49 -5.00 18.59 -6.70
CA VAL A 49 -5.36 18.49 -8.13
C VAL A 49 -4.35 17.64 -8.90
N SER A 50 -3.06 17.76 -8.57
CA SER A 50 -1.95 16.99 -9.16
C SER A 50 -2.09 15.47 -8.97
N ASN A 51 -2.94 15.02 -8.04
CA ASN A 51 -3.13 13.61 -7.72
C ASN A 51 -4.17 12.95 -8.65
N LEU A 52 -5.10 13.72 -9.21
CA LEU A 52 -6.28 13.22 -9.91
C LEU A 52 -5.96 12.49 -11.23
N ASN A 53 -4.77 12.69 -11.79
CA ASN A 53 -4.32 12.01 -13.00
C ASN A 53 -4.04 10.50 -12.79
N ARG A 54 -3.82 10.06 -11.54
CA ARG A 54 -3.40 8.68 -11.21
C ARG A 54 -4.07 8.08 -9.98
N GLN A 55 -4.82 8.87 -9.22
CA GLN A 55 -5.49 8.44 -7.98
C GLN A 55 -7.00 8.44 -8.20
N PHE A 56 -7.48 7.45 -8.94
CA PHE A 56 -8.86 7.40 -9.47
C PHE A 56 -9.96 7.29 -8.42
N LEU A 57 -9.64 7.06 -7.14
CA LEU A 57 -10.63 7.13 -6.04
C LEU A 57 -11.02 8.58 -5.71
N PHE A 58 -10.24 9.56 -6.18
CA PHE A 58 -10.44 10.98 -5.87
C PHE A 58 -11.11 11.73 -7.03
N ARG A 59 -11.74 12.86 -6.70
CA ARG A 59 -12.47 13.73 -7.62
C ARG A 59 -12.09 15.17 -7.33
N GLN A 60 -12.36 16.07 -8.27
CA GLN A 60 -12.11 17.51 -8.10
C GLN A 60 -12.78 18.06 -6.84
N SER A 61 -13.99 17.61 -6.51
CA SER A 61 -14.72 17.99 -5.30
C SER A 61 -14.08 17.53 -3.98
N HIS A 62 -13.11 16.60 -4.04
CA HIS A 62 -12.43 16.07 -2.86
C HIS A 62 -11.11 16.80 -2.55
N VAL A 63 -10.70 17.76 -3.38
CA VAL A 63 -9.46 18.52 -3.16
C VAL A 63 -9.48 19.20 -1.78
N GLY A 64 -8.38 19.09 -1.04
CA GLY A 64 -8.25 19.56 0.35
C GLY A 64 -8.75 18.58 1.41
N GLN A 65 -9.46 17.51 1.04
CA GLN A 65 -9.92 16.48 1.98
C GLN A 65 -8.86 15.41 2.21
N SER A 66 -8.95 14.68 3.32
CA SER A 66 -8.04 13.57 3.64
C SER A 66 -8.09 12.44 2.61
N LYS A 67 -6.92 12.03 2.09
CA LYS A 67 -6.82 10.88 1.17
C LYS A 67 -7.39 9.61 1.79
N ALA A 68 -7.02 9.30 3.05
CA ALA A 68 -7.48 8.10 3.74
C ALA A 68 -9.01 8.03 3.86
N LYS A 69 -9.64 9.13 4.29
CA LYS A 69 -11.11 9.17 4.49
C LYS A 69 -11.87 9.08 3.18
N VAL A 70 -11.45 9.84 2.17
CA VAL A 70 -12.10 9.81 0.85
C VAL A 70 -11.87 8.47 0.15
N ALA A 71 -10.70 7.85 0.31
CA ALA A 71 -10.43 6.51 -0.24
C ALA A 71 -11.36 5.46 0.37
N ARG A 72 -11.56 5.49 1.70
CA ARG A 72 -12.55 4.66 2.38
C ARG A 72 -13.95 4.86 1.79
N ASP A 73 -14.40 6.11 1.69
CA ASP A 73 -15.75 6.42 1.21
C ASP A 73 -15.94 5.99 -0.25
N ALA A 74 -14.90 6.13 -1.08
CA ALA A 74 -14.90 5.66 -2.46
C ALA A 74 -14.99 4.13 -2.54
N VAL A 75 -14.26 3.40 -1.68
CA VAL A 75 -14.34 1.93 -1.60
C VAL A 75 -15.73 1.46 -1.17
N LEU A 76 -16.28 2.07 -0.13
CA LEU A 76 -17.60 1.70 0.41
C LEU A 76 -18.75 1.98 -0.58
N LYS A 77 -18.58 2.89 -1.55
CA LYS A 77 -19.58 3.12 -2.60
C LYS A 77 -19.79 1.91 -3.51
N PHE A 78 -18.74 1.14 -3.81
CA PHE A 78 -18.86 -0.05 -4.68
C PHE A 78 -18.75 -1.37 -3.91
N ARG A 79 -18.35 -1.33 -2.63
CA ARG A 79 -18.37 -2.47 -1.69
C ARG A 79 -18.92 -2.02 -0.33
N PRO A 80 -20.25 -1.90 -0.17
CA PRO A 80 -20.85 -1.34 1.06
C PRO A 80 -20.80 -2.28 2.27
N HIS A 81 -20.58 -3.58 2.08
CA HIS A 81 -20.66 -4.59 3.14
C HIS A 81 -19.32 -4.90 3.82
N ILE A 82 -18.22 -4.26 3.42
CA ILE A 82 -16.91 -4.49 4.02
C ILE A 82 -16.60 -3.44 5.10
N SER A 83 -15.78 -3.80 6.08
CA SER A 83 -15.22 -2.90 7.08
C SER A 83 -14.01 -2.17 6.49
N VAL A 84 -14.10 -0.84 6.42
CA VAL A 84 -12.95 0.00 6.03
C VAL A 84 -12.74 1.11 7.06
N LYS A 85 -11.60 1.09 7.75
CA LYS A 85 -11.22 2.10 8.75
C LYS A 85 -10.13 3.01 8.21
N ALA A 86 -10.39 4.32 8.21
CA ALA A 86 -9.46 5.33 7.72
C ALA A 86 -8.83 6.13 8.85
N TYR A 87 -7.52 6.31 8.78
CA TYR A 87 -6.71 7.12 9.68
C TYR A 87 -6.05 8.24 8.89
N HIS A 88 -6.46 9.47 9.13
CA HIS A 88 -5.77 10.65 8.62
C HIS A 88 -4.62 10.99 9.56
N ALA A 89 -3.49 10.34 9.39
CA ALA A 89 -2.35 10.46 10.30
C ALA A 89 -1.05 9.98 9.64
N ASN A 90 0.07 10.44 10.18
CA ASN A 90 1.39 9.91 9.82
C ASN A 90 1.56 8.53 10.47
N VAL A 91 2.03 7.54 9.71
CA VAL A 91 2.32 6.19 10.21
C VAL A 91 3.33 6.18 11.36
N LYS A 92 4.13 7.25 11.49
CA LYS A 92 5.08 7.47 12.60
C LYS A 92 4.45 7.98 13.89
N ASN A 93 3.13 8.23 13.91
CA ASN A 93 2.45 8.58 15.15
C ASN A 93 2.61 7.43 16.16
N PRO A 94 3.00 7.71 17.44
CA PRO A 94 3.08 6.71 18.50
C PRO A 94 1.86 5.81 18.67
N ASP A 95 0.67 6.27 18.27
CA ASP A 95 -0.56 5.46 18.28
C ASP A 95 -0.45 4.20 17.39
N PHE A 96 0.40 4.22 16.36
CA PHE A 96 0.64 3.11 15.44
C PHE A 96 1.87 2.30 15.86
N ASN A 97 1.86 1.82 17.10
CA ASN A 97 2.94 1.01 17.67
C ASN A 97 2.91 -0.46 17.19
N MET A 98 3.83 -1.27 17.73
CA MET A 98 3.93 -2.69 17.42
C MET A 98 2.63 -3.46 17.71
N GLU A 99 1.96 -3.17 18.82
CA GLU A 99 0.68 -3.79 19.21
C GLU A 99 -0.42 -3.50 18.18
N PHE A 100 -0.44 -2.26 17.66
CA PHE A 100 -1.33 -1.91 16.55
C PHE A 100 -1.02 -2.77 15.32
N PHE A 101 0.25 -2.94 14.95
CA PHE A 101 0.61 -3.72 13.75
C PHE A 101 0.30 -5.22 13.90
N LYS A 102 0.45 -5.81 15.10
CA LYS A 102 0.21 -7.23 15.38
C LYS A 102 -1.21 -7.72 15.05
N GLN A 103 -2.20 -6.83 15.00
CA GLN A 103 -3.59 -7.21 14.69
C GLN A 103 -3.82 -7.54 13.21
N PHE A 104 -2.87 -7.21 12.32
CA PHE A 104 -3.02 -7.38 10.89
C PHE A 104 -2.42 -8.69 10.40
N SER A 105 -3.10 -9.34 9.46
CA SER A 105 -2.57 -10.50 8.76
C SER A 105 -1.47 -10.09 7.78
N VAL A 106 -1.60 -8.93 7.12
CA VAL A 106 -0.59 -8.44 6.17
C VAL A 106 -0.63 -6.91 6.10
N VAL A 107 0.55 -6.31 5.92
CA VAL A 107 0.72 -4.87 5.68
C VAL A 107 1.13 -4.65 4.24
N LEU A 108 0.47 -3.73 3.54
CA LEU A 108 0.79 -3.30 2.19
C LEU A 108 1.32 -1.88 2.21
N ASN A 109 2.49 -1.67 1.61
CA ASN A 109 3.12 -0.37 1.55
C ASN A 109 2.98 0.27 0.16
N GLY A 110 2.41 1.48 0.14
CA GLY A 110 2.28 2.33 -1.04
C GLY A 110 2.89 3.72 -0.83
N LEU A 111 3.92 3.79 0.01
CA LEU A 111 4.60 5.03 0.41
C LEU A 111 5.59 5.53 -0.64
N ASP A 112 5.87 6.82 -0.66
CA ASP A 112 6.78 7.47 -1.61
C ASP A 112 8.13 7.89 -1.00
N ASN A 113 8.25 7.86 0.34
CA ASN A 113 9.44 8.31 1.05
C ASN A 113 10.16 7.15 1.75
N LEU A 114 11.49 7.14 1.65
CA LEU A 114 12.36 6.07 2.17
C LEU A 114 12.27 5.94 3.69
N ASP A 115 12.13 7.06 4.39
CA ASP A 115 12.13 7.11 5.84
C ASP A 115 10.88 6.45 6.46
N ALA A 116 9.69 6.72 5.92
CA ALA A 116 8.48 6.02 6.35
C ALA A 116 8.48 4.54 5.92
N ARG A 117 9.04 4.20 4.74
CA ARG A 117 9.22 2.78 4.34
C ARG A 117 10.08 2.01 5.33
N ARG A 118 11.21 2.58 5.77
CA ARG A 118 12.07 2.00 6.82
C ARG A 118 11.34 1.87 8.15
N HIS A 119 10.56 2.87 8.52
CA HIS A 119 9.78 2.83 9.76
C HIS A 119 8.75 1.68 9.75
N VAL A 120 7.97 1.55 8.69
CA VAL A 120 7.00 0.44 8.51
C VAL A 120 7.71 -0.91 8.48
N ASN A 121 8.84 -1.03 7.79
CA ASN A 121 9.67 -2.24 7.78
C ASN A 121 10.04 -2.69 9.20
N ARG A 122 10.54 -1.76 10.04
CA ARG A 122 10.92 -2.07 11.42
C ARG A 122 9.73 -2.48 12.28
N LEU A 123 8.58 -1.81 12.13
CA LEU A 123 7.35 -2.17 12.83
C LEU A 123 6.85 -3.57 12.44
N CYS A 124 6.85 -3.89 11.15
CA CYS A 124 6.45 -5.22 10.66
C CYS A 124 7.41 -6.33 11.15
N LEU A 125 8.72 -6.08 11.17
CA LEU A 125 9.70 -7.02 11.75
C LEU A 125 9.51 -7.21 13.26
N ALA A 126 9.19 -6.15 14.00
CA ALA A 126 8.95 -6.22 15.44
C ALA A 126 7.62 -6.92 15.76
N ALA A 127 6.58 -6.64 14.98
CA ALA A 127 5.25 -7.23 15.12
C ALA A 127 5.15 -8.65 14.54
N GLU A 128 6.15 -9.09 13.79
CA GLU A 128 6.17 -10.37 13.06
C GLU A 128 5.05 -10.50 12.01
N VAL A 129 4.67 -9.37 11.41
CA VAL A 129 3.63 -9.30 10.38
C VAL A 129 4.28 -9.19 9.00
N PRO A 130 3.87 -9.99 8.00
CA PRO A 130 4.38 -9.87 6.64
C PRO A 130 4.14 -8.48 6.04
N LEU A 131 5.18 -7.94 5.42
CA LEU A 131 5.14 -6.67 4.70
C LEU A 131 5.28 -6.93 3.20
N ILE A 132 4.33 -6.42 2.42
CA ILE A 132 4.42 -6.34 0.96
C ILE A 132 4.79 -4.90 0.61
N GLU A 133 6.04 -4.72 0.24
CA GLU A 133 6.60 -3.44 -0.16
C GLU A 133 6.40 -3.25 -1.67
N SER A 134 5.96 -2.06 -2.08
CA SER A 134 5.85 -1.73 -3.49
C SER A 134 6.30 -0.31 -3.79
N GLY A 135 6.75 -0.07 -5.01
CA GLY A 135 7.20 1.24 -5.44
C GLY A 135 7.18 1.37 -6.96
N THR A 136 7.01 2.60 -7.43
CA THR A 136 6.99 2.93 -8.86
C THR A 136 7.81 4.19 -9.11
N THR A 137 8.59 4.20 -10.19
CA THR A 137 9.30 5.37 -10.69
C THR A 137 9.16 5.42 -12.20
N GLY A 138 8.37 6.36 -12.72
CA GLY A 138 8.04 6.40 -14.15
C GLY A 138 7.36 5.11 -14.62
N PHE A 139 8.02 4.37 -15.52
CA PHE A 139 7.55 3.09 -16.06
C PHE A 139 8.12 1.86 -15.35
N LEU A 140 8.89 2.08 -14.29
CA LEU A 140 9.47 1.00 -13.51
C LEU A 140 8.60 0.79 -12.27
N GLY A 141 8.30 -0.47 -11.98
CA GLY A 141 7.58 -0.89 -10.79
C GLY A 141 8.31 -2.07 -10.15
N GLN A 142 8.26 -2.14 -8.82
CA GLN A 142 8.83 -3.23 -8.05
C GLN A 142 7.90 -3.62 -6.91
N VAL A 143 7.90 -4.91 -6.59
CA VAL A 143 7.13 -5.50 -5.49
C VAL A 143 8.05 -6.50 -4.79
N THR A 144 8.17 -6.39 -3.47
CA THR A 144 8.98 -7.30 -2.65
C THR A 144 8.21 -7.71 -1.41
N VAL A 145 8.44 -8.95 -0.97
CA VAL A 145 7.80 -9.52 0.21
C VAL A 145 8.83 -9.69 1.32
N HIS A 146 8.55 -9.10 2.47
CA HIS A 146 9.40 -9.14 3.66
C HIS A 146 8.70 -9.93 4.76
N VAL A 147 9.28 -11.07 5.13
CA VAL A 147 8.80 -11.97 6.18
C VAL A 147 9.98 -12.30 7.09
N LYS A 148 9.85 -11.97 8.38
CA LYS A 148 10.89 -12.18 9.38
C LYS A 148 11.35 -13.64 9.38
N GLY A 149 12.67 -13.85 9.33
CA GLY A 149 13.28 -15.18 9.33
C GLY A 149 13.12 -16.00 8.05
N LYS A 150 12.41 -15.49 7.03
CA LYS A 150 12.21 -16.19 5.74
C LYS A 150 12.76 -15.44 4.54
N THR A 151 12.63 -14.12 4.51
CA THR A 151 13.14 -13.27 3.42
C THR A 151 13.99 -12.12 3.96
N GLU A 152 14.76 -11.50 3.08
CA GLU A 152 15.47 -10.26 3.43
C GLU A 152 14.48 -9.15 3.78
N CYS A 153 14.84 -8.25 4.70
CA CYS A 153 14.03 -7.08 5.00
C CYS A 153 14.31 -5.93 4.02
N TYR A 154 13.49 -4.89 4.05
CA TYR A 154 13.65 -3.73 3.17
C TYR A 154 15.04 -3.06 3.31
N GLU A 155 15.60 -3.09 4.52
CA GLU A 155 16.89 -2.48 4.86
C GLU A 155 18.10 -3.40 4.67
N CYS A 156 17.91 -4.68 4.30
CA CYS A 156 19.03 -5.59 4.03
C CYS A 156 19.85 -5.17 2.80
N GLN A 157 19.21 -4.53 1.83
CA GLN A 157 19.89 -3.99 0.65
C GLN A 157 19.96 -2.46 0.74
N PRO A 158 21.15 -1.86 0.63
CA PRO A 158 21.28 -0.42 0.60
C PRO A 158 20.53 0.14 -0.61
N LYS A 159 19.65 1.11 -0.35
CA LYS A 159 18.97 1.85 -1.41
C LYS A 159 19.80 3.09 -1.76
N PRO A 160 20.03 3.38 -3.04
CA PRO A 160 20.76 4.57 -3.43
C PRO A 160 20.04 5.80 -2.87
N THR A 161 20.76 6.61 -2.09
CA THR A 161 20.26 7.90 -1.66
C THR A 161 20.06 8.76 -2.90
N PRO A 162 18.93 9.47 -3.04
CA PRO A 162 18.76 10.41 -4.15
C PRO A 162 19.94 11.38 -4.12
N SER A 163 20.77 11.37 -5.17
CA SER A 163 21.79 12.40 -5.32
C SER A 163 21.06 13.71 -5.57
N HIS A 164 21.41 14.76 -4.83
CA HIS A 164 21.06 16.12 -5.24
C HIS A 164 21.81 16.39 -6.55
N ILE A 165 21.17 16.07 -7.67
CA ILE A 165 21.66 16.53 -8.97
C ILE A 165 21.44 18.04 -8.97
N LEU A 166 22.52 18.79 -8.81
CA LEU A 166 22.56 20.20 -9.19
C LEU A 166 22.23 20.23 -10.70
N TYR A 167 21.00 20.60 -11.05
CA TYR A 167 20.58 20.69 -12.44
C TYR A 167 21.42 21.77 -13.14
N ALA A 168 22.37 21.34 -13.97
CA ALA A 168 22.87 22.16 -15.07
C ALA A 168 21.84 22.06 -16.21
N PRO A 169 21.36 23.18 -16.77
CA PRO A 169 20.30 23.16 -17.77
C PRO A 169 20.89 22.86 -19.14
N SER A 170 20.77 21.63 -19.64
CA SER A 170 20.91 21.36 -21.07
C SER A 170 20.25 20.05 -21.52
N LEU A 171 19.36 20.23 -22.50
CA LEU A 171 18.97 19.31 -23.58
C LEU A 171 17.91 18.23 -23.30
N THR A 172 16.68 18.62 -23.65
CA THR A 172 15.69 17.88 -24.48
C THR A 172 15.90 16.38 -24.69
N LEU A 173 14.96 15.58 -24.18
CA LEU A 173 14.73 14.20 -24.65
C LEU A 173 13.26 14.04 -25.10
N PRO A 174 12.99 13.20 -26.13
CA PRO A 174 11.73 13.21 -26.86
C PRO A 174 10.64 12.46 -26.10
N GLN A 175 9.40 12.94 -26.24
CA GLN A 175 8.19 12.26 -25.79
C GLN A 175 8.04 10.93 -26.54
N ARG A 176 8.25 9.80 -25.85
CA ARG A 176 7.66 8.53 -26.28
C ARG A 176 6.29 8.43 -25.65
N GLU A 177 5.32 7.91 -26.40
CA GLU A 177 3.97 7.61 -25.92
C GLU A 177 4.03 6.48 -24.89
N LEU A 178 3.36 6.68 -23.76
CA LEU A 178 3.59 5.93 -22.53
C LEU A 178 2.32 5.22 -22.10
N ARG A 179 2.27 3.89 -22.31
CA ARG A 179 1.22 3.02 -21.78
C ARG A 179 1.52 2.64 -20.33
N CYS A 180 0.46 2.50 -19.52
CA CYS A 180 0.49 2.25 -18.07
C CYS A 180 1.18 0.92 -17.69
N VAL A 181 1.81 0.89 -16.51
CA VAL A 181 2.61 -0.24 -15.98
C VAL A 181 1.83 -1.07 -14.96
N ASN A 182 2.17 -2.36 -14.95
CA ASN A 182 1.50 -3.50 -14.32
C ASN A 182 1.25 -3.39 -12.80
N PHE A 183 0.01 -3.07 -12.41
CA PHE A 183 -0.52 -3.25 -11.05
C PHE A 183 -0.85 -4.72 -10.71
N VAL A 184 -0.91 -5.60 -11.73
CA VAL A 184 -1.43 -6.98 -11.62
C VAL A 184 -0.53 -7.92 -10.79
N SER A 185 0.75 -7.57 -10.60
CA SER A 185 1.73 -8.46 -9.94
C SER A 185 1.56 -8.58 -8.42
N CYS A 186 1.00 -7.57 -7.73
CA CYS A 186 0.83 -7.63 -6.28
C CYS A 186 -0.23 -8.65 -5.84
N TYR A 187 -1.25 -8.88 -6.66
CA TYR A 187 -2.43 -9.62 -6.23
C TYR A 187 -2.19 -11.12 -5.94
N PRO A 188 -1.53 -11.90 -6.82
CA PRO A 188 -1.23 -13.30 -6.53
C PRO A 188 -0.39 -13.44 -5.26
N ILE A 189 0.55 -12.51 -5.06
CA ILE A 189 1.47 -12.48 -3.93
C ILE A 189 0.70 -12.25 -2.62
N ILE A 190 -0.23 -11.28 -2.60
CA ILE A 190 -1.07 -11.01 -1.42
C ILE A 190 -1.83 -12.27 -1.02
N LYS A 191 -2.46 -12.97 -1.98
CA LYS A 191 -3.20 -14.21 -1.70
C LYS A 191 -2.31 -15.33 -1.16
N GLU A 192 -1.13 -15.49 -1.73
CA GLU A 192 -0.19 -16.52 -1.30
C GLU A 192 0.33 -16.24 0.11
N VAL A 193 0.64 -14.98 0.42
CA VAL A 193 1.07 -14.56 1.76
C VAL A 193 -0.04 -14.81 2.78
N VAL A 194 -1.27 -14.36 2.51
CA VAL A 194 -2.44 -14.58 3.39
C VAL A 194 -2.69 -16.07 3.64
N HIS A 195 -2.51 -16.92 2.63
CA HIS A 195 -2.69 -18.36 2.78
C HIS A 195 -1.57 -19.06 3.56
N LYS A 196 -0.32 -18.59 3.42
CA LYS A 196 0.86 -19.17 4.08
C LYS A 196 1.10 -18.64 5.50
N ILE A 197 0.34 -17.64 5.94
CA ILE A 197 0.33 -17.20 7.33
C ILE A 197 -0.47 -18.24 8.13
N PRO A 198 0.12 -18.92 9.12
CA PRO A 198 -0.65 -19.76 10.04
C PRO A 198 -1.70 -18.86 10.69
N THR A 199 -2.96 -19.22 10.56
CA THR A 199 -4.06 -18.57 11.27
C THR A 199 -3.67 -18.51 12.74
N VAL A 200 -3.46 -17.29 13.26
CA VAL A 200 -3.18 -17.09 14.68
C VAL A 200 -4.37 -17.68 15.44
N PRO A 201 -4.15 -18.63 16.38
CA PRO A 201 -5.23 -19.21 17.16
C PRO A 201 -5.92 -18.17 18.05
#